data_AF-A0A7S2U622-F1
#
_entry.id   AF-A0A7S2U622-F1
#
_cell.length_a   1.000
_cell.length_b   1.000
_cell.length_c   1.000
_cell.angle_alpha   90.00
_cell.angle_beta   90.00
_cell.angle_gamma   90.00
#
_symmetry.space_group_name_H-M   'P 1'
#
loop_
_entity.id
_entity.type
_entity.pdbx_description
1 polymer ?
#
loop_
_entity_poly.entity_id
_entity_poly.type
_entity_poly.pdbx_seq_one_letter_code
_entity_poly.pdbx_strand_id
1 'polypeptide(L)'
;DLDVVLTANNMILNSYFSKAQSDRDRGKASGTQQKSGEAVGAMDVAFDRTAVNLMNDNSRFSPTESSPFRRGNFDLLYNLCTQAAIHRILRTYKGAGEDRSVPFLFLRDFYTERAAEYFDGDLPYGQADDFVDDLLRTSPAILSAPDGKTGLTDPLGAAESIIRMRNQVVNEWKETMERVQEDHIGVQSVVLSKQMQNWDTSSTDSGDDGFQ
;
A
#
# COMPACT_ATOMS: atom_id res chain seq x y z
N ASP A 1 -4.71 2.34 12.72
CA ASP A 1 -4.27 2.72 11.37
C ASP A 1 -4.31 1.55 10.39
N LEU A 2 -3.74 0.38 10.69
CA LEU A 2 -3.88 -0.82 9.85
C LEU A 2 -5.36 -1.21 9.58
N ASP A 3 -6.24 -1.13 10.59
CA ASP A 3 -7.68 -1.37 10.39
C ASP A 3 -8.35 -0.36 9.44
N VAL A 4 -7.85 0.88 9.43
CA VAL A 4 -8.32 1.92 8.50
C VAL A 4 -7.88 1.55 7.08
N VAL A 5 -6.64 1.09 6.90
CA VAL A 5 -6.16 0.59 5.60
C VAL A 5 -6.98 -0.60 5.10
N LEU A 6 -7.32 -1.57 5.97
CA LEU A 6 -8.19 -2.69 5.60
C LEU A 6 -9.57 -2.21 5.13
N THR A 7 -10.16 -1.28 5.88
CA THR A 7 -11.45 -0.69 5.53
C THR A 7 -11.35 0.03 4.18
N ALA A 8 -10.25 0.77 3.95
CA ALA A 8 -9.96 1.49 2.70
C ALA A 8 -9.97 0.55 1.51
N ASN A 9 -9.17 -0.51 1.59
CA ASN A 9 -9.02 -1.48 0.52
C ASN A 9 -10.34 -2.15 0.17
N ASN A 10 -11.14 -2.51 1.18
CA ASN A 10 -12.44 -3.14 0.96
C ASN A 10 -13.43 -2.17 0.30
N MET A 11 -13.44 -0.90 0.72
CA MET A 11 -14.28 0.12 0.08
C MET A 11 -13.86 0.39 -1.37
N ILE A 12 -12.55 0.50 -1.63
CA ILE A 12 -11.97 0.69 -2.95
C ILE A 12 -12.38 -0.46 -3.87
N LEU A 13 -12.15 -1.71 -3.45
CA LEU A 13 -12.50 -2.88 -4.25
C LEU A 13 -14.01 -2.92 -4.54
N ASN A 14 -14.85 -2.73 -3.53
CA ASN A 14 -16.30 -2.77 -3.69
C ASN A 14 -16.82 -1.68 -4.62
N SER A 15 -16.32 -0.44 -4.48
CA SER A 15 -16.68 0.68 -5.35
C SER A 15 -16.26 0.39 -6.79
N TYR A 16 -15.03 -0.10 -6.97
CA TYR A 16 -14.48 -0.45 -8.27
C TYR A 16 -15.30 -1.54 -8.97
N PHE A 17 -15.60 -2.65 -8.28
CA PHE A 17 -16.40 -3.73 -8.84
C PHE A 17 -17.84 -3.30 -9.15
N SER A 18 -18.45 -2.50 -8.26
CA SER A 18 -19.80 -1.98 -8.48
C SER A 18 -19.86 -1.10 -9.73
N LYS A 19 -18.86 -0.24 -9.92
CA LYS A 19 -18.77 0.64 -11.10
C LYS A 19 -18.50 -0.16 -12.38
N ALA A 20 -17.52 -1.05 -12.37
CA ALA A 20 -17.20 -1.90 -13.52
C ALA A 20 -18.39 -2.77 -13.95
N GLN A 21 -19.19 -3.24 -12.98
CA GLN A 21 -20.43 -3.98 -13.24
C GLN A 21 -21.51 -3.08 -13.84
N SER A 22 -21.73 -1.89 -13.28
CA SER A 22 -22.69 -0.90 -13.78
C SER A 22 -22.39 -0.48 -15.22
N ASP A 23 -21.13 -0.25 -15.57
CA ASP A 23 -20.73 0.13 -16.93
C ASP A 23 -20.97 -1.00 -17.94
N ARG A 24 -20.74 -2.25 -17.54
CA ARG A 24 -21.06 -3.43 -18.35
C ARG A 24 -22.56 -3.59 -18.58
N ASP A 25 -23.38 -3.30 -17.57
CA ASP A 25 -24.83 -3.41 -17.66
C ASP A 25 -25.43 -2.27 -18.49
N ARG A 26 -24.88 -1.05 -18.41
CA ARG A 26 -25.21 0.06 -19.33
C ARG A 26 -24.90 -0.26 -20.78
N GLY A 27 -23.74 -0.88 -21.06
CA GLY A 27 -23.38 -1.31 -22.41
C GLY A 27 -24.33 -2.35 -23.01
N LYS A 28 -24.96 -3.19 -22.17
CA LYS A 28 -25.95 -4.18 -22.62
C LYS A 28 -27.36 -3.59 -22.82
N ALA A 29 -27.74 -2.59 -22.02
CA ALA A 29 -29.05 -1.93 -22.12
C ALA A 29 -29.13 -0.96 -23.31
N SER A 30 -28.00 -0.43 -23.78
CA SER A 30 -27.90 0.57 -24.86
C SER A 30 -27.87 -0.01 -26.28
N GLY A 31 -28.60 -1.09 -26.55
CA GLY A 31 -28.70 -1.73 -27.88
C GLY A 31 -29.46 -0.93 -28.96
N THR A 32 -29.71 0.37 -28.75
CA THR A 32 -30.44 1.22 -29.72
C THR A 32 -29.53 2.32 -30.24
N GLN A 33 -29.35 2.32 -31.57
CA GLN A 33 -28.57 3.24 -32.39
C GLN A 33 -28.43 4.67 -31.83
N GLN A 34 -27.21 5.14 -31.58
CA GLN A 34 -26.94 6.57 -31.59
C GLN A 34 -25.57 6.92 -32.18
N LYS A 35 -25.63 8.00 -32.97
CA LYS A 35 -24.65 8.54 -33.91
C LYS A 35 -23.26 8.78 -33.30
N SER A 36 -22.28 8.50 -34.15
CA SER A 36 -20.90 8.98 -34.10
C SER A 36 -20.80 10.48 -33.85
N GLY A 37 -19.93 10.88 -32.91
CA GLY A 37 -19.37 12.23 -32.90
C GLY A 37 -19.45 12.95 -31.56
N GLU A 38 -19.03 12.33 -30.47
CA GLU A 38 -18.57 13.10 -29.31
C GLU A 38 -17.50 12.30 -28.59
N ALA A 39 -16.34 12.92 -28.45
CA ALA A 39 -15.15 12.32 -27.85
C ALA A 39 -15.51 11.76 -26.48
N VAL A 40 -15.02 10.54 -26.23
CA VAL A 40 -15.06 9.81 -24.98
C VAL A 40 -14.62 10.75 -23.85
N GLY A 41 -15.60 11.43 -23.26
CA GLY A 41 -15.43 12.35 -22.17
C GLY A 41 -14.99 11.53 -20.97
N ALA A 42 -13.68 11.48 -20.81
CA ALA A 42 -12.93 11.21 -19.61
C ALA A 42 -13.41 10.03 -18.76
N MET A 43 -12.51 9.06 -18.59
CA MET A 43 -12.36 8.22 -17.38
C MET A 43 -12.18 9.06 -16.09
N ASP A 44 -12.83 10.23 -15.97
CA ASP A 44 -12.57 11.30 -14.99
C ASP A 44 -12.95 10.94 -13.55
N VAL A 45 -13.38 9.71 -13.32
CA VAL A 45 -13.78 9.21 -12.00
C VAL A 45 -13.21 7.80 -11.79
N ALA A 46 -12.05 7.47 -12.37
CA ALA A 46 -11.50 6.10 -12.36
C ALA A 46 -11.21 5.58 -10.95
N PHE A 47 -11.02 6.45 -9.97
CA PHE A 47 -10.91 6.08 -8.57
C PHE A 47 -11.60 7.14 -7.74
N ASP A 48 -12.59 6.71 -6.97
CA ASP A 48 -13.32 7.60 -6.09
C ASP A 48 -12.39 7.93 -4.92
N ARG A 49 -11.52 8.94 -5.09
CA ARG A 49 -10.69 9.53 -4.02
C ARG A 49 -11.53 9.87 -2.79
N THR A 50 -12.86 9.91 -2.93
CA THR A 50 -13.86 9.91 -1.87
C THR A 50 -13.62 8.85 -0.80
N ALA A 51 -13.19 7.61 -1.09
CA ALA A 51 -12.91 6.63 -0.02
C ALA A 51 -11.74 7.08 0.87
N VAL A 52 -10.68 7.63 0.28
CA VAL A 52 -9.49 8.12 0.99
C VAL A 52 -9.75 9.50 1.61
N ASN A 53 -10.51 10.36 0.96
CA ASN A 53 -10.98 11.64 1.51
C ASN A 53 -11.94 11.43 2.68
N LEU A 54 -12.85 10.45 2.59
CA LEU A 54 -13.72 10.02 3.70
C LEU A 54 -12.88 9.42 4.85
N MET A 55 -11.73 8.83 4.56
CA MET A 55 -10.81 8.30 5.59
C MET A 55 -9.90 9.36 6.20
N ASN A 56 -9.46 10.33 5.39
CA ASN A 56 -8.87 11.58 5.86
C ASN A 56 -9.88 12.33 6.73
N ASP A 57 -11.17 12.29 6.40
CA ASP A 57 -12.25 12.85 7.21
C ASP A 57 -12.62 11.96 8.41
N ASN A 58 -12.45 10.64 8.36
CA ASN A 58 -12.59 9.76 9.54
C ASN A 58 -11.45 9.92 10.54
N SER A 59 -10.31 10.49 10.13
CA SER A 59 -9.34 11.05 11.08
C SER A 59 -9.86 12.32 11.78
N ARG A 60 -10.83 13.04 11.20
CA ARG A 60 -11.55 14.18 11.80
C ARG A 60 -12.74 13.78 12.68
N PHE A 61 -13.30 12.57 12.55
CA PHE A 61 -14.43 12.13 13.38
C PHE A 61 -14.03 11.65 14.78
N SER A 62 -12.74 11.76 15.15
CA SER A 62 -12.35 11.94 16.54
C SER A 62 -12.18 13.45 16.78
N PRO A 63 -13.06 14.10 17.56
CA PRO A 63 -13.07 15.57 17.74
C PRO A 63 -11.85 16.13 18.51
N THR A 64 -10.86 15.29 18.78
CA THR A 64 -9.53 15.67 19.27
C THR A 64 -8.51 15.44 18.14
N GLU A 65 -8.38 16.44 17.26
CA GLU A 65 -7.26 16.69 16.35
C GLU A 65 -6.31 15.51 16.06
N SER A 66 -6.53 14.78 14.97
CA SER A 66 -5.49 13.91 14.43
C SER A 66 -4.26 14.74 14.08
N SER A 67 -3.20 14.62 14.88
CA SER A 67 -1.99 15.42 14.71
C SER A 67 -1.38 15.22 13.32
N PRO A 68 -0.69 16.22 12.74
CA PRO A 68 0.01 16.09 11.46
C PRO A 68 0.93 14.85 11.39
N PHE A 69 1.51 14.48 12.52
CA PHE A 69 2.33 13.26 12.65
C PHE A 69 1.53 11.98 12.39
N ARG A 70 0.27 11.91 12.83
CA ARG A 70 -0.58 10.74 12.56
C ARG A 70 -0.89 10.59 11.08
N ARG A 71 -1.13 11.71 10.37
CA ARG A 71 -1.36 11.69 8.92
C ARG A 71 -0.12 11.24 8.16
N GLY A 72 1.05 11.77 8.52
CA GLY A 72 2.33 11.32 7.95
C GLY A 72 2.61 9.84 8.18
N ASN A 73 2.40 9.36 9.41
CA ASN A 73 2.60 7.95 9.73
C ASN A 73 1.63 7.03 8.98
N PHE A 74 0.36 7.43 8.83
CA PHE A 74 -0.61 6.67 8.08
C PHE A 74 -0.25 6.57 6.60
N ASP A 75 0.11 7.70 5.97
CA ASP A 75 0.50 7.74 4.56
C ASP A 75 1.75 6.89 4.30
N LEU A 76 2.77 7.02 5.16
CA LEU A 76 3.96 6.19 5.11
C LEU A 76 3.60 4.70 5.19
N LEU A 77 2.76 4.31 6.15
CA LEU A 77 2.31 2.93 6.31
C LEU A 77 1.60 2.43 5.05
N TYR A 78 0.73 3.25 4.46
CA TYR A 78 -0.03 2.92 3.26
C TYR A 78 0.88 2.74 2.03
N ASN A 79 1.87 3.62 1.86
CA ASN A 79 2.90 3.51 0.82
C ASN A 79 3.73 2.23 0.99
N LEU A 80 4.20 1.96 2.22
CA LEU A 80 4.98 0.76 2.54
C LEU A 80 4.18 -0.53 2.29
N CYS A 81 2.91 -0.57 2.67
CA CYS A 81 2.05 -1.73 2.39
C CYS A 81 1.87 -1.94 0.87
N THR A 82 1.77 -0.86 0.10
CA THR A 82 1.63 -0.92 -1.37
C THR A 82 2.91 -1.42 -2.04
N GLN A 83 4.08 -0.88 -1.65
CA GLN A 83 5.39 -1.38 -2.14
C GLN A 83 5.61 -2.85 -1.77
N ALA A 84 5.31 -3.23 -0.52
CA ALA A 84 5.43 -4.60 -0.06
C ALA A 84 4.52 -5.55 -0.86
N ALA A 85 3.30 -5.10 -1.19
CA ALA A 85 2.38 -5.85 -2.04
C ALA A 85 2.93 -6.07 -3.45
N ILE A 86 3.42 -5.01 -4.11
CA ILE A 86 4.03 -5.08 -5.44
C ILE A 86 5.22 -6.05 -5.43
N HIS A 87 6.13 -5.93 -4.46
CA HIS A 87 7.29 -6.81 -4.34
C HIS A 87 6.90 -8.29 -4.16
N ARG A 88 5.83 -8.59 -3.41
CA ARG A 88 5.33 -9.95 -3.25
C ARG A 88 4.72 -10.49 -4.53
N ILE A 89 3.91 -9.70 -5.23
CA ILE A 89 3.34 -10.08 -6.53
C ILE A 89 4.44 -10.39 -7.53
N LEU A 90 5.48 -9.54 -7.62
CA LEU A 90 6.61 -9.75 -8.51
C LEU A 90 7.37 -11.04 -8.17
N ARG A 91 7.54 -11.37 -6.88
CA ARG A 91 8.13 -12.66 -6.46
C ARG A 91 7.24 -13.85 -6.83
N THR A 92 5.93 -13.74 -6.63
CA THR A 92 4.96 -14.78 -7.00
C THR A 92 4.97 -15.03 -8.50
N TYR A 93 4.96 -13.98 -9.33
CA TYR A 93 5.03 -14.14 -10.78
C TYR A 93 6.37 -14.72 -11.23
N LYS A 94 7.48 -14.31 -10.62
CA LYS A 94 8.80 -14.92 -10.89
C LYS A 94 8.83 -16.41 -10.53
N GLY A 95 8.16 -16.82 -9.45
CA GLY A 95 8.08 -18.21 -9.00
C GLY A 95 7.13 -19.08 -9.84
N ALA A 96 6.12 -18.48 -10.46
CA ALA A 96 5.16 -19.18 -11.32
C ALA A 96 5.72 -19.58 -12.70
N GLY A 97 6.97 -19.18 -13.02
CA GLY A 97 7.63 -19.53 -14.26
C GLY A 97 7.09 -18.82 -15.48
N GLU A 98 7.13 -19.48 -16.63
CA GLU A 98 6.87 -18.85 -17.93
C GLU A 98 5.41 -18.43 -18.15
N ASP A 99 4.45 -18.95 -17.39
CA ASP A 99 3.01 -18.63 -17.56
C ASP A 99 2.66 -17.21 -17.12
N ARG A 100 3.51 -16.60 -16.28
CA ARG A 100 3.32 -15.24 -15.76
C ARG A 100 4.42 -14.29 -16.24
N SER A 101 5.15 -14.64 -17.30
CA SER A 101 6.25 -13.81 -17.82
C SER A 101 5.78 -12.43 -18.27
N VAL A 102 4.67 -12.34 -19.02
CA VAL A 102 4.14 -11.06 -19.51
C VAL A 102 3.63 -10.15 -18.38
N PRO A 103 2.73 -10.61 -17.48
CA PRO A 103 2.31 -9.80 -16.32
C PRO A 103 3.46 -9.38 -15.41
N PHE A 104 4.48 -10.25 -15.25
CA PHE A 104 5.69 -9.94 -14.51
C PHE A 104 6.47 -8.78 -15.13
N LEU A 105 6.79 -8.87 -16.42
CA LEU A 105 7.55 -7.83 -17.12
C LEU A 105 6.81 -6.50 -17.09
N PHE A 106 5.51 -6.52 -17.40
CA PHE A 106 4.67 -5.34 -17.35
C PHE A 106 4.70 -4.64 -15.99
N LEU A 107 4.38 -5.36 -14.91
CA LEU A 107 4.32 -4.76 -13.59
C LEU A 107 5.70 -4.35 -13.08
N ARG A 108 6.73 -5.14 -13.39
CA ARG A 108 8.12 -4.81 -13.04
C ARG A 108 8.52 -3.50 -13.69
N ASP A 109 8.37 -3.39 -15.00
CA ASP A 109 8.82 -2.25 -15.78
C ASP A 109 8.05 -0.99 -15.35
N PHE A 110 6.71 -1.11 -15.26
CA PHE A 110 5.86 -0.04 -14.77
C PHE A 110 6.29 0.48 -13.38
N TYR A 111 6.54 -0.44 -12.44
CA TYR A 111 6.98 -0.10 -11.09
C TYR A 111 8.38 0.53 -11.09
N THR A 112 9.36 -0.07 -11.75
CA THR A 112 10.75 0.43 -11.72
C THR A 112 10.90 1.79 -12.38
N GLU A 113 10.12 2.10 -13.41
CA GLU A 113 10.12 3.41 -14.07
C GLU A 113 9.55 4.52 -13.18
N ARG A 114 8.62 4.18 -12.29
CA ARG A 114 7.82 5.14 -11.51
C ARG A 114 8.10 5.11 -10.01
N ALA A 115 8.90 4.16 -9.52
CA ALA A 115 9.15 3.99 -8.09
C ALA A 115 9.70 5.27 -7.45
N ALA A 116 10.62 5.95 -8.14
CA ALA A 116 11.23 7.19 -7.66
C ALA A 116 10.23 8.36 -7.58
N GLU A 117 9.18 8.36 -8.41
CA GLU A 117 8.16 9.41 -8.45
C GLU A 117 7.12 9.23 -7.34
N TYR A 118 6.74 7.99 -7.05
CA TYR A 118 5.64 7.69 -6.13
C TYR A 118 6.05 7.24 -4.73
N PHE A 119 7.29 6.78 -4.55
CA PHE A 119 7.68 6.19 -3.26
C PHE A 119 9.02 6.68 -2.70
N ASP A 120 9.81 7.44 -3.45
CA ASP A 120 11.09 7.96 -2.98
C ASP A 120 11.06 9.49 -2.80
N GLY A 121 11.61 9.98 -1.69
CA GLY A 121 11.78 11.40 -1.43
C GLY A 121 10.68 12.07 -0.61
N ASP A 122 10.64 13.40 -0.67
CA ASP A 122 9.63 14.23 0.02
C ASP A 122 8.41 14.39 -0.88
N LEU A 123 7.46 13.47 -0.72
CA LEU A 123 6.29 13.33 -1.61
C LEU A 123 5.00 13.80 -0.92
N PRO A 124 4.02 14.31 -1.69
CA PRO A 124 2.73 14.68 -1.13
C PRO A 124 1.91 13.44 -0.74
N TYR A 125 0.99 13.58 0.21
CA TYR A 125 0.14 12.48 0.65
C TYR A 125 -0.68 11.85 -0.48
N GLY A 126 -0.90 10.53 -0.41
CA GLY A 126 -1.74 9.78 -1.33
C GLY A 126 -1.02 9.19 -2.54
N GLN A 127 0.33 9.18 -2.56
CA GLN A 127 1.07 8.68 -3.73
C GLN A 127 0.77 7.23 -4.10
N ALA A 128 0.53 6.35 -3.12
CA ALA A 128 0.19 4.97 -3.43
C ALA A 128 -1.12 4.83 -4.24
N ASP A 129 -2.08 5.73 -4.03
CA ASP A 129 -3.31 5.74 -4.84
C ASP A 129 -3.07 6.36 -6.20
N ASP A 130 -2.29 7.44 -6.28
CA ASP A 130 -1.91 8.05 -7.56
C ASP A 130 -1.15 7.04 -8.45
N PHE A 131 -0.29 6.21 -7.86
CA PHE A 131 0.37 5.10 -8.56
C PHE A 131 -0.64 4.09 -9.13
N VAL A 132 -1.67 3.72 -8.37
CA VAL A 132 -2.72 2.78 -8.81
C VAL A 132 -3.61 3.42 -9.87
N ASP A 133 -3.91 4.71 -9.74
CA ASP A 133 -4.69 5.48 -10.72
C ASP A 133 -3.97 5.55 -12.07
N ASP A 134 -2.67 5.82 -12.04
CA ASP A 134 -1.85 5.84 -13.26
C ASP A 134 -1.70 4.45 -13.89
N LEU A 135 -1.64 3.41 -13.06
CA LEU A 135 -1.70 2.03 -13.55
C LEU A 135 -3.03 1.77 -14.27
N LEU A 136 -4.16 2.20 -13.71
CA LEU A 136 -5.48 2.03 -14.30
C LEU A 136 -5.70 2.86 -15.57
N ARG A 137 -5.01 4.00 -15.71
CA ARG A 137 -5.01 4.83 -16.93
C ARG A 137 -4.13 4.26 -18.04
N THR A 138 -3.24 3.33 -17.71
CA THR A 138 -2.37 2.69 -18.69
C THR A 138 -3.22 1.84 -19.65
N SER A 139 -3.05 2.06 -20.96
CA SER A 139 -3.76 1.26 -21.96
C SER A 139 -3.18 -0.16 -22.03
N PRO A 140 -4.02 -1.20 -22.18
CA PRO A 140 -3.55 -2.55 -22.49
C PRO A 140 -2.66 -2.54 -23.75
N ALA A 141 -1.52 -3.22 -23.67
CA ALA A 141 -0.52 -3.28 -24.74
C ALA A 141 -0.05 -4.72 -24.93
N ILE A 142 0.45 -5.05 -26.12
CA ILE A 142 1.07 -6.36 -26.37
C ILE A 142 2.54 -6.26 -25.99
N LEU A 143 2.98 -7.11 -25.07
CA LEU A 143 4.39 -7.24 -24.71
C LEU A 143 4.93 -8.60 -25.17
N SER A 144 6.17 -8.56 -25.66
CA SER A 144 6.95 -9.75 -26.02
C SER A 144 7.95 -10.03 -24.91
N ALA A 145 7.83 -11.19 -24.27
CA ALA A 145 8.79 -11.65 -23.29
C ALA A 145 10.05 -12.22 -23.98
N PRO A 146 11.21 -12.26 -23.29
CA PRO A 146 12.47 -12.77 -23.84
C PRO A 146 12.43 -14.24 -24.27
N ASP A 147 11.47 -15.01 -23.75
CA ASP A 147 11.19 -16.41 -24.10
C ASP A 147 10.41 -16.54 -25.44
N GLY A 148 10.07 -15.43 -26.09
CA GLY A 148 9.29 -15.39 -27.33
C GLY A 148 7.78 -15.42 -27.10
N LYS A 149 7.30 -15.49 -25.85
CA LYS A 149 5.86 -15.39 -25.55
C LYS A 149 5.38 -13.97 -25.74
N THR A 150 4.20 -13.84 -26.34
CA THR A 150 3.52 -12.56 -26.48
C THR A 150 2.22 -12.62 -25.69
N GLY A 151 1.89 -11.53 -25.02
CA GLY A 151 0.67 -11.45 -24.22
C GLY A 151 0.15 -10.02 -24.14
N LEU A 152 -1.16 -9.91 -23.92
CA LEU A 152 -1.80 -8.63 -23.64
C LEU A 152 -1.58 -8.29 -22.17
N THR A 153 -1.13 -7.07 -21.89
CA THR A 153 -1.04 -6.57 -20.52
C THR A 153 -2.44 -6.32 -19.96
N ASP A 154 -2.58 -6.55 -18.66
CA ASP A 154 -3.82 -6.31 -17.93
C ASP A 154 -3.54 -5.35 -16.76
N PRO A 155 -3.50 -4.03 -17.00
CA PRO A 155 -3.27 -3.03 -15.96
C PRO A 155 -4.32 -3.10 -14.86
N LEU A 156 -5.56 -3.44 -15.23
CA LEU A 156 -6.64 -3.65 -14.30
C LEU A 156 -6.38 -4.85 -13.37
N GLY A 157 -6.10 -6.02 -13.93
CA GLY A 157 -5.77 -7.21 -13.15
C GLY A 157 -4.55 -7.01 -12.25
N ALA A 158 -3.58 -6.18 -12.68
CA ALA A 158 -2.45 -5.77 -11.86
C ALA A 158 -2.89 -4.90 -10.66
N ALA A 159 -3.70 -3.86 -10.87
CA ALA A 159 -4.23 -3.01 -9.80
C ALA A 159 -5.04 -3.82 -8.77
N GLU A 160 -5.90 -4.72 -9.24
CA GLU A 160 -6.69 -5.62 -8.40
C GLU A 160 -5.78 -6.54 -7.56
N SER A 161 -4.73 -7.10 -8.17
CA SER A 161 -3.75 -7.94 -7.48
C SER A 161 -3.01 -7.15 -6.40
N ILE A 162 -2.63 -5.90 -6.67
CA ILE A 162 -1.97 -5.00 -5.72
C ILE A 162 -2.87 -4.77 -4.51
N ILE A 163 -4.13 -4.38 -4.70
CA ILE A 163 -5.03 -4.07 -3.58
C ILE A 163 -5.33 -5.32 -2.75
N ARG A 164 -5.51 -6.48 -3.39
CA ARG A 164 -5.67 -7.76 -2.67
C ARG A 164 -4.43 -8.16 -1.87
N MET A 165 -3.25 -8.06 -2.47
CA MET A 165 -2.00 -8.39 -1.78
C MET A 165 -1.71 -7.39 -0.67
N ARG A 166 -2.08 -6.11 -0.85
CA ARG A 166 -1.99 -5.08 0.20
C ARG A 166 -2.84 -5.44 1.41
N ASN A 167 -4.05 -5.94 1.21
CA ASN A 167 -4.89 -6.49 2.29
C ASN A 167 -4.18 -7.63 3.04
N GLN A 168 -3.55 -8.55 2.32
CA GLN A 168 -2.79 -9.62 2.94
C GLN A 168 -1.61 -9.09 3.77
N VAL A 169 -0.81 -8.17 3.22
CA VAL A 169 0.31 -7.53 3.91
C VAL A 169 -0.15 -6.87 5.21
N VAL A 170 -1.25 -6.12 5.16
CA VAL A 170 -1.79 -5.40 6.31
C VAL A 170 -2.23 -6.37 7.42
N ASN A 171 -2.88 -7.48 7.06
CA ASN A 171 -3.27 -8.51 8.04
C ASN A 171 -2.05 -9.16 8.71
N GLU A 172 -1.03 -9.52 7.93
CA GLU A 172 0.21 -10.10 8.47
C GLU A 172 0.96 -9.12 9.37
N TRP A 173 1.01 -7.83 8.99
CA TRP A 173 1.63 -6.80 9.82
C TRP A 173 0.84 -6.54 11.09
N LYS A 174 -0.49 -6.61 11.03
CA LYS A 174 -1.34 -6.52 12.22
C LYS A 174 -1.04 -7.66 13.20
N GLU A 175 -1.01 -8.90 12.70
CA GLU A 175 -0.64 -10.08 13.52
C GLU A 175 0.78 -9.94 14.10
N THR A 176 1.72 -9.41 13.32
CA THR A 176 3.09 -9.16 13.80
C THR A 176 3.10 -8.11 14.91
N MET A 177 2.35 -7.01 14.75
CA MET A 177 2.26 -5.92 15.72
C MET A 177 1.60 -6.33 17.04
N GLU A 178 0.70 -7.32 17.02
CA GLU A 178 0.12 -7.89 18.24
C GLU A 178 1.20 -8.55 19.12
N ARG A 179 2.26 -9.09 18.51
CA ARG A 179 3.39 -9.72 19.22
C ARG A 179 4.44 -8.73 19.73
N VAL A 180 4.45 -7.50 19.20
CA VAL A 180 5.45 -6.47 19.56
C VAL A 180 5.38 -6.05 21.05
N GLN A 181 4.22 -6.18 21.70
CA GLN A 181 4.12 -5.90 23.14
C GLN A 181 5.03 -6.82 23.97
N GLU A 182 5.20 -8.08 23.56
CA GLU A 182 6.06 -9.05 24.22
C GLU A 182 7.54 -8.64 24.09
N ASP A 183 7.93 -8.14 22.92
CA ASP A 183 9.30 -7.68 22.64
C ASP A 183 9.67 -6.43 23.44
N HIS A 184 8.73 -5.48 23.61
CA HIS A 184 8.98 -4.27 24.41
C HIS A 184 9.24 -4.59 25.89
N ILE A 185 8.56 -5.59 26.45
CA ILE A 185 8.81 -6.04 27.83
C ILE A 185 10.23 -6.60 27.93
N GLY A 186 10.66 -7.39 26.94
CA GLY A 186 12.03 -7.89 26.86
C GLY A 186 13.05 -6.76 26.85
N VAL A 187 12.90 -5.78 25.95
CA VAL A 187 13.83 -4.63 25.85
C VAL A 187 13.83 -3.79 27.14
N GLN A 188 12.65 -3.48 27.69
CA GLN A 188 12.54 -2.72 28.93
C GLN A 188 13.20 -3.45 30.11
N SER A 189 13.05 -4.78 30.20
CA SER A 189 13.71 -5.56 31.25
C SER A 189 15.23 -5.50 31.16
N VAL A 190 15.79 -5.54 29.94
CA VAL A 190 17.23 -5.42 29.70
C VAL A 190 17.73 -4.03 30.04
N VAL A 191 16.99 -2.98 29.63
CA VAL A 191 17.32 -1.59 29.95
C VAL A 191 17.29 -1.36 31.46
N LEU A 192 16.25 -1.86 32.15
CA LEU A 192 16.12 -1.74 33.59
C LEU A 192 17.25 -2.48 34.32
N SER A 193 17.56 -3.71 33.92
CA SER A 193 18.65 -4.51 34.50
C SER A 193 19.99 -3.79 34.36
N LYS A 194 20.25 -3.18 33.20
CA LYS A 194 21.47 -2.40 32.95
C LYS A 194 21.53 -1.12 33.80
N GLN A 195 20.39 -0.45 33.99
CA GLN A 195 20.32 0.73 34.86
C GLN A 195 20.59 0.37 36.34
N MET A 196 20.06 -0.76 36.83
CA MET A 196 20.30 -1.22 38.19
C MET A 196 21.78 -1.59 38.42
N GLN A 197 22.40 -2.31 37.49
CA GLN A 197 23.82 -2.65 37.56
C GLN A 197 24.73 -1.39 37.60
N ASN A 198 24.36 -0.36 36.85
CA ASN A 198 25.07 0.91 36.85
C ASN A 198 24.92 1.69 38.18
N TRP A 199 23.78 1.55 38.87
CA TRP A 199 23.61 2.15 40.20
C TRP A 199 24.45 1.46 41.28
N ASP A 200 24.53 0.12 41.26
CA ASP A 200 25.32 -0.63 42.23
C ASP A 200 26.82 -0.34 42.09
N THR A 201 27.31 -0.22 40.86
CA THR A 201 28.71 0.15 40.58
C THR A 201 29.04 1.58 41.00
N SER A 202 28.13 2.55 40.79
CA SER A 202 28.34 3.93 41.25
C SER A 202 28.37 4.07 42.78
N SER A 203 27.68 3.18 43.50
CA SER A 203 27.60 3.23 44.96
C SER A 203 28.84 2.63 45.65
N THR A 204 29.61 1.81 44.94
CA THR A 204 30.77 1.10 45.49
C THR A 204 32.07 1.92 45.37
N ASP A 205 32.12 2.89 44.46
CA ASP A 205 33.31 3.71 44.16
C ASP A 205 33.42 4.99 45.04
N SER A 206 32.51 5.17 46.00
CA SER A 206 32.49 6.36 46.89
C SER A 206 33.01 6.08 48.31
N GLY A 207 33.63 4.91 48.55
CA GLY A 207 33.89 4.39 49.90
C GLY A 207 35.36 4.31 50.35
N ASP A 208 36.34 4.64 49.51
CA ASP A 208 37.76 4.42 49.83
C ASP A 208 38.63 5.65 49.55
N ASP A 209 38.32 6.77 50.22
CA ASP A 209 39.25 7.88 50.36
C ASP A 209 39.46 8.20 51.85
N GLY A 210 40.49 7.57 52.42
CA GLY A 210 41.41 8.25 53.33
C GLY A 210 41.02 8.39 54.80
N PHE A 211 41.33 7.36 55.60
CA PHE A 211 41.88 7.58 56.94
C PHE A 211 43.33 7.04 56.98
N GLN A 212 44.29 7.92 56.73
CA GLN A 212 45.69 7.78 57.13
C GLN A 212 46.05 8.91 58.08
#